data_AF-A0A9X9A194-F1
#
_entry.id   AF-A0A9X9A194-F1
#
_cell.length_a   1.000
_cell.length_b   1.000
_cell.length_c   1.000
_cell.angle_alpha   90.00
_cell.angle_beta   90.00
_cell.angle_gamma   90.00
#
_symmetry.space_group_name_H-M   'P 1'
#
loop_
_entity.id
_entity.type
_entity.pdbx_description
1 polymer ?
#
loop_
_entity_poly.entity_id
_entity_poly.type
_entity_poly.pdbx_seq_one_letter_code
_entity_poly.pdbx_strand_id
1 'polypeptide(L)'
;QAAKGKKVALSNAEQKVEASHKGFKAELEQLQKNKEKGANLKSAKITREYKNAFNGVAISLPANMIEDLVRTGLVKRVWEDHEVKIDLPKETAKTAVEPKMADSVPQIGVDKLHDEKITGKGIKVGVLDTGIDYNHPDLKDAYKGYRAKQGEDPSKIDPNSIKGWDFVNNDADPMETTYKDWQNSGGYPEIYEGSAYYTSHGTHVAGTIAADKQNSVDYAVKGVAPD
;
A
#
# COMPACT_ATOMS: atom_id res chain seq x y z
N GLN A 1 18.16 -10.49 26.92
CA GLN A 1 18.67 -9.13 27.18
C GLN A 1 18.04 -8.19 26.16
N ALA A 2 16.91 -7.56 26.50
CA ALA A 2 16.32 -6.53 25.66
C ALA A 2 17.29 -5.34 25.59
N ALA A 3 17.66 -4.95 24.37
CA ALA A 3 18.77 -4.07 24.08
C ALA A 3 18.60 -2.68 24.71
N LYS A 4 19.63 -2.22 25.45
CA LYS A 4 19.83 -0.79 25.69
C LYS A 4 19.99 -0.13 24.32
N GLY A 5 18.92 0.49 23.82
CA GLY A 5 18.91 1.17 22.53
C GLY A 5 20.08 2.17 22.46
N LYS A 6 20.93 2.05 21.44
CA LYS A 6 21.96 3.05 21.20
C LYS A 6 21.24 4.35 20.84
N LYS A 7 21.42 5.41 21.63
CA LYS A 7 20.99 6.76 21.25
C LYS A 7 21.86 7.20 20.08
N VAL A 8 21.33 7.10 18.87
CA VAL A 8 21.94 7.62 17.64
C VAL A 8 21.10 8.81 17.22
N ALA A 9 21.73 9.94 16.91
CA ALA A 9 21.03 11.07 16.32
C ALA A 9 20.43 10.65 14.97
N LEU A 10 19.22 11.13 14.64
CA LEU A 10 18.53 10.76 13.40
C LEU A 10 19.41 11.00 12.17
N SER A 11 20.08 12.15 12.09
CA SER A 11 21.02 12.48 11.02
C SER A 11 22.17 11.46 10.88
N ASN A 12 22.71 10.97 11.99
CA ASN A 12 23.76 9.95 11.97
C ASN A 12 23.23 8.58 11.51
N ALA A 13 21.95 8.27 11.79
CA ALA A 13 21.31 7.05 11.31
C ALA A 13 21.07 7.14 9.80
N GLU A 14 20.53 8.26 9.32
CA GLU A 14 20.28 8.55 7.90
C GLU A 14 21.58 8.47 7.08
N GLN A 15 22.66 9.10 7.55
CA GLN A 15 23.97 9.03 6.89
C GLN A 15 24.50 7.60 6.77
N LYS A 16 24.30 6.77 7.81
CA LYS A 16 24.72 5.36 7.78
C LYS A 16 23.91 4.54 6.80
N VAL A 17 22.59 4.77 6.73
CA VAL A 17 21.73 4.12 5.74
C VAL A 17 22.16 4.55 4.33
N GLU A 18 22.38 5.83 4.08
CA GLU A 18 22.81 6.31 2.77
C GLU A 18 24.17 5.74 2.36
N ALA A 19 25.13 5.69 3.29
CA ALA A 19 26.42 5.05 3.06
C ALA A 19 26.28 3.54 2.75
N SER A 20 25.39 2.83 3.46
CA SER A 20 25.08 1.42 3.23
C SER A 20 24.52 1.20 1.83
N HIS A 21 23.54 2.01 1.41
CA HIS A 21 22.92 1.91 0.08
C HIS A 21 23.91 2.26 -1.03
N LYS A 22 24.73 3.29 -0.85
CA LYS A 22 25.79 3.66 -1.81
C LYS A 22 26.83 2.55 -1.96
N GLY A 23 27.28 1.95 -0.85
CA GLY A 23 28.21 0.83 -0.85
C GLY A 23 27.64 -0.38 -1.58
N PHE A 24 26.39 -0.74 -1.27
CA PHE A 24 25.69 -1.85 -1.93
C PHE A 24 25.59 -1.65 -3.45
N LYS A 25 25.19 -0.46 -3.91
CA LYS A 25 25.08 -0.15 -5.34
C LYS A 25 26.43 -0.24 -6.05
N ALA A 26 27.49 0.30 -5.44
CA ALA A 26 28.83 0.24 -6.02
C ALA A 26 29.33 -1.20 -6.17
N GLU A 27 29.08 -2.05 -5.16
CA GLU A 27 29.45 -3.46 -5.20
C GLU A 27 28.62 -4.23 -6.24
N LEU A 28 27.31 -3.98 -6.30
CA LEU A 28 26.43 -4.57 -7.30
C LEU A 28 26.92 -4.25 -8.72
N GLU A 29 27.28 -3.00 -8.98
CA GLU A 29 27.86 -2.60 -10.27
C GLU A 29 29.18 -3.33 -10.60
N GLN A 30 30.03 -3.60 -9.60
CA GLN A 30 31.27 -4.36 -9.79
C GLN A 30 30.97 -5.82 -10.13
N LEU A 31 30.07 -6.46 -9.39
CA LEU A 31 29.61 -7.82 -9.67
C LEU A 31 29.02 -7.94 -11.08
N GLN A 32 28.29 -6.92 -11.54
CA GLN A 32 27.73 -6.90 -12.89
C GLN A 32 28.77 -6.71 -14.00
N LYS A 33 29.90 -6.07 -13.72
CA LYS A 33 30.98 -5.81 -14.68
C LYS A 33 31.95 -6.99 -14.84
N ASN A 34 31.97 -7.94 -13.89
CA ASN A 34 32.84 -9.12 -13.94
C ASN A 34 32.40 -10.11 -15.03
N LYS A 35 32.89 -9.89 -16.25
CA LYS A 35 32.57 -10.65 -17.48
C LYS A 35 32.92 -12.14 -17.46
N GLU A 36 33.70 -12.61 -16.49
CA GLU A 36 34.19 -13.99 -16.44
C GLU A 36 33.12 -15.03 -16.04
N LYS A 37 31.96 -14.60 -15.52
CA LYS A 37 30.86 -15.50 -15.08
C LYS A 37 29.61 -15.52 -15.97
N GLY A 38 29.76 -15.26 -17.28
CA GLY A 38 28.70 -15.52 -18.28
C GLY A 38 27.80 -14.31 -18.60
N ALA A 39 27.36 -14.26 -19.86
CA ALA A 39 26.86 -13.08 -20.57
C ALA A 39 25.51 -12.46 -20.12
N ASN A 40 24.97 -12.78 -18.95
CA ASN A 40 23.64 -12.32 -18.49
C ASN A 40 23.62 -11.46 -17.21
N LEU A 41 24.77 -10.91 -16.79
CA LEU A 41 24.90 -10.06 -15.60
C LEU A 41 24.16 -8.70 -15.68
N LYS A 42 23.65 -8.31 -16.86
CA LYS A 42 22.85 -7.08 -17.04
C LYS A 42 21.42 -7.16 -16.46
N SER A 43 21.05 -8.25 -15.81
CA SER A 43 19.68 -8.51 -15.35
C SER A 43 19.40 -8.11 -13.90
N ALA A 44 20.43 -7.81 -13.09
CA ALA A 44 20.19 -7.36 -11.73
C ALA A 44 19.67 -5.92 -11.72
N LYS A 45 18.44 -5.73 -11.24
CA LYS A 45 17.74 -4.43 -11.17
C LYS A 45 17.16 -4.24 -9.78
N ILE A 46 17.62 -3.20 -9.10
CA ILE A 46 16.98 -2.72 -7.87
C ILE A 46 15.59 -2.20 -8.24
N THR A 47 14.55 -2.77 -7.63
CA THR A 47 13.15 -2.36 -7.83
C THR A 47 12.70 -1.38 -6.77
N ARG A 48 13.23 -1.48 -5.54
CA ARG A 48 12.90 -0.56 -4.44
C ARG A 48 14.00 -0.48 -3.38
N GLU A 49 14.10 0.68 -2.73
CA GLU A 49 15.00 0.90 -1.60
C GLU A 49 14.19 1.26 -0.35
N TYR A 50 14.53 0.63 0.76
CA TYR A 50 13.93 0.86 2.08
C TYR A 50 14.98 1.52 2.97
N LYS A 51 14.69 2.74 3.43
CA LYS A 51 15.62 3.55 4.23
C LYS A 51 15.10 3.91 5.62
N ASN A 52 13.78 3.87 5.82
CA ASN A 52 13.13 4.46 6.99
C ASN A 52 12.80 3.39 8.05
N ALA A 53 11.92 2.44 7.71
CA ALA A 53 11.49 1.38 8.63
C ALA A 53 12.56 0.31 8.84
N PHE A 54 13.31 -0.02 7.78
CA PHE A 54 14.47 -0.89 7.81
C PHE A 54 15.44 -0.49 6.69
N ASN A 55 16.71 -0.90 6.80
CA ASN A 55 17.74 -0.73 5.76
C ASN A 55 17.72 -1.96 4.85
N GLY A 56 17.25 -1.81 3.63
CA GLY A 56 17.12 -2.93 2.69
C GLY A 56 16.80 -2.52 1.26
N VAL A 57 16.84 -3.50 0.37
CA VAL A 57 16.63 -3.32 -1.07
C VAL A 57 15.78 -4.48 -1.60
N ALA A 58 14.74 -4.18 -2.37
CA ALA A 58 14.11 -5.16 -3.25
C ALA A 58 14.82 -5.14 -4.60
N ILE A 59 15.19 -6.32 -5.09
CA ILE A 59 16.03 -6.48 -6.27
C ILE A 59 15.61 -7.72 -7.03
N SER A 60 15.47 -7.58 -8.35
CA SER A 60 15.40 -8.71 -9.27
C SER A 60 16.82 -9.07 -9.68
N LEU A 61 17.25 -10.31 -9.50
CA LEU A 61 18.57 -10.81 -9.94
C LEU A 61 18.51 -12.30 -10.29
N PRO A 62 19.43 -12.80 -11.13
CA PRO A 62 19.61 -14.23 -11.35
C PRO A 62 19.92 -14.99 -10.06
N ALA A 63 19.30 -16.15 -9.86
CA ALA A 63 19.47 -16.96 -8.65
C ALA A 63 20.94 -17.33 -8.36
N ASN A 64 21.76 -17.54 -9.40
CA ASN A 64 23.18 -17.86 -9.27
C ASN A 64 24.03 -16.68 -8.73
N MET A 65 23.53 -15.45 -8.70
CA MET A 65 24.21 -14.30 -8.12
C MET A 65 23.98 -14.12 -6.62
N ILE A 66 23.01 -14.84 -6.04
CA ILE A 66 22.66 -14.69 -4.61
C ILE A 66 23.87 -15.04 -3.73
N GLU A 67 24.59 -16.11 -4.06
CA GLU A 67 25.75 -16.54 -3.26
C GLU A 67 26.89 -15.52 -3.33
N ASP A 68 27.20 -15.01 -4.53
CA ASP A 68 28.21 -13.97 -4.73
C ASP A 68 27.84 -12.69 -3.96
N LEU A 69 26.55 -12.31 -3.96
CA LEU A 69 26.04 -11.15 -3.24
C LEU A 69 26.18 -11.30 -1.72
N VAL A 70 25.87 -12.47 -1.16
CA VAL A 70 26.05 -12.75 0.27
C VAL A 70 27.53 -12.77 0.66
N ARG A 71 28.40 -13.29 -0.21
CA ARG A 71 29.87 -13.33 0.01
C ARG A 71 30.51 -11.94 0.11
N THR A 72 29.89 -10.89 -0.41
CA THR A 72 30.35 -9.50 -0.22
C THR A 72 30.40 -9.07 1.24
N GLY A 73 29.61 -9.71 2.11
CA GLY A 73 29.44 -9.31 3.52
C GLY A 73 28.62 -8.03 3.73
N LEU A 74 28.19 -7.35 2.65
CA LEU A 74 27.32 -6.18 2.73
C LEU A 74 25.86 -6.56 3.01
N VAL A 75 25.45 -7.77 2.60
CA VAL A 75 24.09 -8.27 2.78
C VAL A 75 24.02 -9.19 3.99
N LYS A 76 23.21 -8.80 4.97
CA LYS A 76 23.03 -9.58 6.20
C LYS A 76 22.12 -10.80 5.99
N ARG A 77 21.07 -10.65 5.18
CA ARG A 77 20.03 -11.65 4.91
C ARG A 77 19.39 -11.39 3.55
N VAL A 78 18.93 -12.47 2.92
CA VAL A 78 18.16 -12.47 1.68
C VAL A 78 16.87 -13.23 1.94
N TRP A 79 15.75 -12.71 1.46
CA TRP A 79 14.44 -13.34 1.51
C TRP A 79 13.80 -13.32 0.13
N GLU A 80 12.98 -14.32 -0.15
CA GLU A 80 12.16 -14.34 -1.36
C GLU A 80 11.00 -13.33 -1.23
N ASP A 81 10.70 -12.64 -2.32
CA ASP A 81 9.57 -11.70 -2.40
C ASP A 81 8.35 -12.46 -2.91
N HIS A 82 7.46 -12.85 -1.99
CA HIS A 82 6.29 -13.66 -2.31
C HIS A 82 5.10 -12.78 -2.69
N GLU A 83 4.40 -13.15 -3.77
CA GLU A 83 3.08 -12.59 -4.07
C GLU A 83 2.05 -13.15 -3.09
N VAL A 84 1.36 -12.26 -2.37
CA VAL A 84 0.25 -12.61 -1.49
C VAL A 84 -1.04 -12.17 -2.17
N LYS A 85 -1.98 -13.12 -2.35
CA LYS A 85 -3.32 -12.83 -2.84
C LYS A 85 -4.29 -12.87 -1.67
N ILE A 86 -5.27 -11.97 -1.68
CA ILE A 86 -6.40 -12.04 -0.74
C ILE A 86 -7.30 -13.17 -1.23
N ASP A 87 -7.40 -14.24 -0.45
CA ASP A 87 -8.44 -15.25 -0.66
C ASP A 87 -9.79 -14.62 -0.32
N LEU A 88 -10.44 -14.03 -1.32
CA LEU A 88 -11.82 -13.60 -1.16
C LEU A 88 -12.68 -14.85 -0.93
N PRO A 89 -13.57 -14.84 0.08
CA PRO A 89 -14.45 -15.97 0.30
C PRO A 89 -15.23 -16.21 -0.99
N LYS A 90 -15.11 -17.42 -1.57
CA LYS A 90 -15.97 -17.84 -2.68
C LYS A 90 -17.39 -17.62 -2.21
N GLU A 91 -18.12 -16.71 -2.86
CA GLU A 91 -19.53 -16.53 -2.61
C GLU A 91 -20.24 -17.85 -2.94
N THR A 92 -20.33 -18.75 -1.96
CA THR A 92 -21.33 -19.80 -2.00
C THR A 92 -22.64 -19.05 -2.03
N ALA A 93 -23.38 -19.16 -3.13
CA ALA A 93 -24.72 -18.59 -3.27
C ALA A 93 -25.48 -18.72 -1.94
N LYS A 94 -25.60 -17.61 -1.22
CA LYS A 94 -26.30 -17.54 0.06
C LYS A 94 -27.07 -16.25 0.04
N THR A 95 -28.39 -16.40 0.20
CA THR A 95 -29.33 -15.42 0.74
C THR A 95 -28.68 -14.11 1.15
N ALA A 96 -29.05 -13.04 0.44
CA ALA A 96 -28.67 -11.67 0.74
C ALA A 96 -28.95 -11.34 2.22
N VAL A 97 -27.97 -11.59 3.06
CA VAL A 97 -27.87 -10.90 4.34
C VAL A 97 -27.10 -9.65 3.99
N GLU A 98 -27.79 -8.53 3.87
CA GLU A 98 -27.13 -7.23 3.78
C GLU A 98 -26.66 -6.87 5.21
N PRO A 99 -25.36 -6.98 5.54
CA PRO A 99 -24.88 -6.48 6.82
C PRO A 99 -25.06 -4.96 6.84
N LYS A 100 -26.12 -4.49 7.49
CA LYS A 100 -26.35 -3.07 7.69
C LYS A 100 -25.41 -2.60 8.79
N MET A 101 -24.36 -1.89 8.42
CA MET A 101 -23.45 -1.22 9.36
C MET A 101 -24.20 -0.37 10.41
N ALA A 102 -25.37 0.18 10.04
CA ALA A 102 -26.29 0.86 10.95
C ALA A 102 -26.70 0.02 12.17
N ASP A 103 -26.78 -1.31 12.03
CA ASP A 103 -27.16 -2.24 13.10
C ASP A 103 -25.95 -2.68 13.94
N SER A 104 -24.73 -2.60 13.39
CA SER A 104 -23.49 -2.99 14.08
C SER A 104 -22.96 -1.90 15.01
N VAL A 105 -23.07 -0.62 14.64
CA VAL A 105 -22.57 0.53 15.42
C VAL A 105 -23.13 0.55 16.86
N PRO A 106 -24.45 0.36 17.09
CA PRO A 106 -24.99 0.27 18.44
C PRO A 106 -24.54 -0.99 19.20
N GLN A 107 -24.33 -2.11 18.51
CA GLN A 107 -23.93 -3.37 19.16
C GLN A 107 -22.53 -3.29 19.77
N ILE A 108 -21.61 -2.57 19.13
CA ILE A 108 -20.24 -2.37 19.62
C ILE A 108 -20.10 -1.13 20.52
N GLY A 109 -21.20 -0.43 20.81
CA GLY A 109 -21.23 0.73 21.71
C GLY A 109 -20.59 2.01 21.16
N VAL A 110 -20.44 2.11 19.83
CA VAL A 110 -19.84 3.28 19.17
C VAL A 110 -20.79 4.48 19.18
N ASP A 111 -22.09 4.23 19.19
CA ASP A 111 -23.14 5.24 19.39
C ASP A 111 -22.91 6.07 20.66
N LYS A 112 -22.58 5.42 21.78
CA LYS A 112 -22.28 6.10 23.05
C LYS A 112 -21.06 7.00 22.96
N LEU A 113 -20.01 6.57 22.25
CA LEU A 113 -18.82 7.39 22.03
C LEU A 113 -19.12 8.60 21.15
N HIS A 114 -19.96 8.43 20.12
CA HIS A 114 -20.42 9.55 19.29
C HIS A 114 -21.25 10.55 20.09
N ASP A 115 -22.11 10.10 21.01
CA ASP A 115 -22.87 10.96 21.92
C ASP A 115 -21.95 11.78 22.85
N GLU A 116 -20.82 11.19 23.25
CA GLU A 116 -19.74 11.85 24.00
C GLU A 116 -18.82 12.73 23.11
N LYS A 117 -19.11 12.84 21.81
CA LYS A 117 -18.31 13.58 20.81
C LYS A 117 -16.91 13.01 20.58
N ILE A 118 -16.72 11.72 20.84
CA ILE A 118 -15.50 10.97 20.56
C ILE A 118 -15.67 10.31 19.19
N THR A 119 -15.20 11.00 18.14
CA THR A 119 -15.45 10.64 16.73
C THR A 119 -14.19 10.38 15.92
N GLY A 120 -13.01 10.33 16.56
CA GLY A 120 -11.73 10.11 15.88
C GLY A 120 -10.96 11.39 15.52
N LYS A 121 -11.55 12.56 15.74
CA LYS A 121 -10.98 13.86 15.36
C LYS A 121 -9.50 14.01 15.72
N GLY A 122 -8.70 14.27 14.69
CA GLY A 122 -7.25 14.52 14.81
C GLY A 122 -6.39 13.25 14.80
N ILE A 123 -7.01 12.07 14.76
CA ILE A 123 -6.33 10.79 14.53
C ILE A 123 -6.25 10.52 13.04
N LYS A 124 -5.12 9.97 12.58
CA LYS A 124 -4.92 9.55 11.19
C LYS A 124 -4.91 8.03 11.14
N VAL A 125 -5.72 7.46 10.25
CA VAL A 125 -5.77 6.02 10.01
C VAL A 125 -5.22 5.75 8.61
N GLY A 126 -4.23 4.86 8.52
CA GLY A 126 -3.69 4.38 7.24
C GLY A 126 -4.36 3.06 6.87
N VAL A 127 -4.95 3.00 5.68
CA VAL A 127 -5.57 1.79 5.12
C VAL A 127 -4.68 1.26 4.00
N LEU A 128 -4.24 0.01 4.13
CA LEU A 128 -3.49 -0.71 3.09
C LEU A 128 -4.43 -1.73 2.47
N ASP A 129 -4.99 -1.40 1.32
CA ASP A 129 -6.04 -2.18 0.65
C ASP A 129 -6.02 -1.90 -0.87
N THR A 130 -7.08 -2.26 -1.61
CA THR A 130 -7.17 -2.13 -3.08
C THR A 130 -7.22 -0.69 -3.60
N GLY A 131 -7.43 0.29 -2.71
CA GLY A 131 -7.56 1.69 -3.05
C GLY A 131 -8.65 2.37 -2.23
N ILE A 132 -9.03 3.57 -2.63
CA ILE A 132 -10.17 4.29 -2.08
C ILE A 132 -10.82 5.14 -3.17
N ASP A 133 -12.14 5.04 -3.33
CA ASP A 133 -12.92 6.05 -4.04
C ASP A 133 -12.98 7.31 -3.17
N TYR A 134 -11.96 8.14 -3.30
CA TYR A 134 -11.88 9.41 -2.59
C TYR A 134 -12.94 10.42 -3.06
N ASN A 135 -13.66 10.17 -4.16
CA ASN A 135 -14.77 11.01 -4.61
C ASN A 135 -16.12 10.57 -4.03
N HIS A 136 -16.16 9.43 -3.34
CA HIS A 136 -17.39 8.94 -2.71
C HIS A 136 -17.98 10.00 -1.76
N PRO A 137 -19.28 10.35 -1.85
CA PRO A 137 -19.88 11.42 -1.07
C PRO A 137 -19.66 11.31 0.45
N ASP A 138 -19.69 10.09 0.98
CA ASP A 138 -19.50 9.82 2.41
C ASP A 138 -18.02 9.79 2.88
N LEU A 139 -17.05 9.81 1.95
CA LEU A 139 -15.62 9.67 2.26
C LEU A 139 -14.77 10.84 1.83
N LYS A 140 -15.27 11.66 0.88
CA LYS A 140 -14.51 12.75 0.29
C LYS A 140 -13.97 13.74 1.32
N ASP A 141 -14.72 13.97 2.40
CA ASP A 141 -14.34 14.92 3.43
C ASP A 141 -13.39 14.29 4.46
N ALA A 142 -13.51 12.99 4.73
CA ALA A 142 -12.57 12.26 5.59
C ALA A 142 -11.20 12.06 4.92
N TYR A 143 -11.17 11.79 3.61
CA TYR A 143 -9.92 11.55 2.89
C TYR A 143 -9.11 12.84 2.68
N LYS A 144 -7.90 12.88 3.26
CA LYS A 144 -6.96 14.03 3.21
C LYS A 144 -5.69 13.76 2.38
N GLY A 145 -5.74 12.77 1.50
CA GLY A 145 -4.62 12.41 0.63
C GLY A 145 -4.64 13.06 -0.74
N TYR A 146 -3.78 12.59 -1.63
CA TYR A 146 -3.72 13.06 -3.02
C TYR A 146 -4.99 12.69 -3.77
N ARG A 147 -5.43 13.60 -4.64
CA ARG A 147 -6.56 13.45 -5.55
C ARG A 147 -6.08 13.79 -6.94
N ALA A 148 -6.28 12.90 -7.90
CA ALA A 148 -5.87 13.14 -9.27
C ALA A 148 -6.57 14.39 -9.83
N LYS A 149 -5.81 15.20 -10.56
CA LYS A 149 -6.31 16.38 -11.27
C LYS A 149 -6.13 16.20 -12.76
N GLN A 150 -7.06 16.75 -13.52
CA GLN A 150 -6.99 16.70 -14.98
C GLN A 150 -5.71 17.38 -15.49
N GLY A 151 -4.92 16.66 -16.28
CA GLY A 151 -3.66 17.16 -16.85
C GLY A 151 -2.44 17.05 -15.93
N GLU A 152 -2.62 16.58 -14.69
CA GLU A 152 -1.53 16.21 -13.80
C GLU A 152 -1.16 14.73 -14.03
N ASP A 153 0.13 14.41 -13.93
CA ASP A 153 0.64 13.05 -14.07
C ASP A 153 0.98 12.53 -12.66
N PRO A 154 0.16 11.65 -12.05
CA PRO A 154 0.36 11.18 -10.69
C PRO A 154 1.71 10.48 -10.48
N SER A 155 2.30 9.92 -11.53
CA SER A 155 3.60 9.22 -11.45
C SER A 155 4.77 10.18 -11.20
N LYS A 156 4.57 11.48 -11.40
CA LYS A 156 5.59 12.52 -11.20
C LYS A 156 5.51 13.20 -9.84
N ILE A 157 4.53 12.85 -9.01
CA ILE A 157 4.35 13.43 -7.68
C ILE A 157 5.34 12.80 -6.71
N ASP A 158 6.01 13.63 -5.92
CA ASP A 158 6.92 13.13 -4.88
C ASP A 158 6.11 12.40 -3.80
N PRO A 159 6.34 11.10 -3.56
CA PRO A 159 5.62 10.31 -2.55
C PRO A 159 5.73 10.90 -1.14
N ASN A 160 6.80 11.65 -0.83
CA ASN A 160 6.99 12.27 0.48
C ASN A 160 6.21 13.59 0.64
N SER A 161 5.67 14.13 -0.44
CA SER A 161 4.93 15.41 -0.44
C SER A 161 3.44 15.25 -0.17
N ILE A 162 2.93 14.01 -0.21
CA ILE A 162 1.49 13.71 -0.14
C ILE A 162 1.17 12.66 0.93
N LYS A 163 -0.13 12.36 1.09
CA LYS A 163 -0.62 11.20 1.84
C LYS A 163 -1.40 10.32 0.88
N GLY A 164 -1.33 9.01 1.10
CA GLY A 164 -1.81 8.03 0.13
C GLY A 164 -0.75 7.80 -0.95
N TRP A 165 -0.67 6.55 -1.41
CA TRP A 165 0.22 6.14 -2.48
C TRP A 165 -0.31 4.84 -3.05
N ASP A 166 -0.34 4.73 -4.38
CA ASP A 166 -0.61 3.47 -5.06
C ASP A 166 0.71 2.72 -5.26
N PHE A 167 0.87 1.62 -4.53
CA PHE A 167 2.08 0.78 -4.63
C PHE A 167 2.08 -0.15 -5.84
N VAL A 168 0.92 -0.43 -6.44
CA VAL A 168 0.76 -1.30 -7.61
C VAL A 168 1.13 -0.53 -8.87
N ASN A 169 0.55 0.66 -9.07
CA ASN A 169 0.87 1.53 -10.21
C ASN A 169 2.12 2.40 -9.97
N ASN A 170 2.59 2.45 -8.72
CA ASN A 170 3.71 3.26 -8.26
C ASN A 170 3.52 4.75 -8.60
N ASP A 171 2.37 5.27 -8.22
CA ASP A 171 2.02 6.67 -8.39
C ASP A 171 1.22 7.22 -7.19
N ALA A 172 0.87 8.51 -7.27
CA ALA A 172 0.17 9.20 -6.22
C ALA A 172 -1.34 8.94 -6.15
N ASP A 173 -1.96 8.23 -7.11
CA ASP A 173 -3.41 8.11 -7.23
C ASP A 173 -3.93 6.78 -6.66
N PRO A 174 -4.35 6.71 -5.37
CA PRO A 174 -4.81 5.47 -4.75
C PRO A 174 -6.28 5.16 -5.10
N MET A 175 -6.76 5.63 -6.26
CA MET A 175 -8.13 5.41 -6.70
C MET A 175 -8.38 3.91 -6.88
N GLU A 176 -9.56 3.44 -6.48
CA GLU A 176 -9.97 2.07 -6.82
C GLU A 176 -9.99 1.88 -8.34
N THR A 177 -9.72 0.65 -8.77
CA THR A 177 -9.88 0.30 -10.17
C THR A 177 -11.37 0.29 -10.51
N THR A 178 -11.81 1.18 -11.40
CA THR A 178 -13.22 1.29 -11.76
C THR A 178 -13.60 0.29 -12.86
N TYR A 179 -14.90 0.02 -13.01
CA TYR A 179 -15.41 -0.78 -14.14
C TYR A 179 -14.99 -0.19 -15.49
N LYS A 180 -14.91 1.13 -15.61
CA LYS A 180 -14.46 1.81 -16.82
C LYS A 180 -12.98 1.55 -17.10
N ASP A 181 -12.15 1.49 -16.05
CA ASP A 181 -10.73 1.16 -16.19
C ASP A 181 -10.55 -0.27 -16.68
N TRP A 182 -11.35 -1.21 -16.15
CA TRP A 182 -11.42 -2.57 -16.69
C TRP A 182 -11.83 -2.59 -18.17
N GLN A 183 -12.88 -1.87 -18.57
CA GLN A 183 -13.30 -1.81 -19.99
C GLN A 183 -12.19 -1.29 -20.90
N ASN A 184 -11.38 -0.35 -20.41
CA ASN A 184 -10.24 0.23 -21.14
C ASN A 184 -8.97 -0.64 -21.09
N SER A 185 -8.92 -1.68 -20.24
CA SER A 185 -7.72 -2.51 -20.02
C SER A 185 -7.34 -3.40 -21.21
N GLY A 186 -8.18 -3.48 -22.25
CA GLY A 186 -7.82 -4.12 -23.52
C GLY A 186 -8.02 -5.63 -23.58
N GLY A 187 -8.99 -6.16 -22.81
CA GLY A 187 -9.49 -7.54 -22.99
C GLY A 187 -9.20 -8.52 -21.87
N TYR A 188 -8.84 -8.05 -20.67
CA TYR A 188 -8.85 -8.91 -19.49
C TYR A 188 -10.28 -9.44 -19.22
N PRO A 189 -10.43 -10.70 -18.78
CA PRO A 189 -11.74 -11.20 -18.40
C PRO A 189 -12.32 -10.33 -17.27
N GLU A 190 -13.62 -10.05 -17.32
CA GLU A 190 -14.30 -9.26 -16.27
C GLU A 190 -14.12 -9.90 -14.90
N ILE A 191 -14.16 -11.24 -14.88
CA ILE A 191 -14.00 -12.07 -13.70
C ILE A 191 -12.81 -13.00 -13.90
N TYR A 192 -11.84 -12.95 -13.00
CA TYR A 192 -10.69 -13.85 -12.95
C TYR A 192 -10.66 -14.57 -11.60
N GLU A 193 -10.60 -15.90 -11.61
CA GLU A 193 -10.60 -16.75 -10.41
C GLU A 193 -11.75 -16.44 -9.42
N GLY A 194 -12.89 -15.96 -9.92
CA GLY A 194 -14.08 -15.64 -9.12
C GLY A 194 -14.12 -14.21 -8.57
N SER A 195 -13.17 -13.36 -8.92
CA SER A 195 -13.13 -11.95 -8.51
C SER A 195 -13.21 -11.03 -9.72
N ALA A 196 -13.95 -9.93 -9.57
CA ALA A 196 -14.00 -8.90 -10.60
C ALA A 196 -12.66 -8.14 -10.69
N TYR A 197 -12.31 -7.63 -11.87
CA TYR A 197 -11.12 -6.80 -12.06
C TYR A 197 -11.23 -5.43 -11.37
N TYR A 198 -12.43 -4.85 -11.37
CA TYR A 198 -12.70 -3.60 -10.66
C TYR A 198 -12.84 -3.87 -9.16
N THR A 199 -12.39 -2.92 -8.36
CA THR A 199 -12.23 -3.07 -6.92
C THR A 199 -13.08 -2.05 -6.16
N SER A 200 -13.52 -2.42 -4.95
CA SER A 200 -14.23 -1.53 -4.03
C SER A 200 -13.97 -1.89 -2.56
N HIS A 201 -13.08 -2.85 -2.30
CA HIS A 201 -12.86 -3.41 -0.98
C HIS A 201 -12.23 -2.37 -0.05
N GLY A 202 -11.20 -1.67 -0.51
CA GLY A 202 -10.58 -0.59 0.26
C GLY A 202 -11.53 0.57 0.55
N THR A 203 -12.41 0.92 -0.38
CA THR A 203 -13.48 1.91 -0.17
C THR A 203 -14.47 1.45 0.89
N HIS A 204 -14.88 0.19 0.87
CA HIS A 204 -15.77 -0.38 1.88
C HIS A 204 -15.12 -0.41 3.28
N VAL A 205 -13.84 -0.78 3.35
CA VAL A 205 -13.04 -0.74 4.59
C VAL A 205 -12.92 0.71 5.10
N ALA A 206 -12.59 1.66 4.23
CA ALA A 206 -12.53 3.08 4.58
C ALA A 206 -13.90 3.61 5.04
N GLY A 207 -15.00 3.20 4.41
CA GLY A 207 -16.36 3.54 4.81
C GLY A 207 -16.73 3.05 6.20
N THR A 208 -16.33 1.83 6.53
CA THR A 208 -16.50 1.24 7.87
C THR A 208 -15.82 2.11 8.94
N ILE A 209 -14.66 2.69 8.61
CA ILE A 209 -13.88 3.53 9.53
C ILE A 209 -14.46 4.94 9.57
N ALA A 210 -14.56 5.64 8.45
CA ALA A 210 -14.65 7.10 8.42
C ALA A 210 -15.77 7.66 7.54
N ALA A 211 -16.77 6.86 7.15
CA ALA A 211 -17.93 7.40 6.44
C ALA A 211 -18.68 8.44 7.30
N ASP A 212 -19.04 9.58 6.72
CA ASP A 212 -19.68 10.69 7.45
C ASP A 212 -21.20 10.79 7.24
N LYS A 213 -21.78 9.90 6.43
CA LYS A 213 -23.21 9.82 6.11
C LYS A 213 -23.77 11.09 5.44
N GLN A 214 -22.99 11.73 4.57
CA GLN A 214 -23.46 12.86 3.75
C GLN A 214 -24.32 12.46 2.54
N ASN A 215 -24.32 11.21 2.13
CA ASN A 215 -25.08 10.73 0.99
C ASN A 215 -26.58 10.69 1.31
N SER A 216 -27.42 11.15 0.38
CA SER A 216 -28.87 11.27 0.56
C SER A 216 -29.65 9.98 0.29
N VAL A 217 -28.98 8.81 0.38
CA VAL A 217 -29.59 7.50 0.16
C VAL A 217 -29.92 6.84 1.50
N ASP A 218 -30.97 6.02 1.53
CA ASP A 218 -31.48 5.41 2.77
C ASP A 218 -30.47 4.46 3.46
N TYR A 219 -29.45 4.02 2.73
CA TYR A 219 -28.39 3.13 3.19
C TYR A 219 -27.05 3.85 3.41
N ALA A 220 -27.01 5.18 3.46
CA ALA A 220 -25.81 5.92 3.83
C ALA A 220 -25.36 5.50 5.25
N VAL A 221 -24.06 5.26 5.40
CA VAL A 221 -23.47 4.74 6.64
C VAL A 221 -22.64 5.80 7.34
N LYS A 222 -22.63 5.76 8.67
CA LYS A 222 -21.69 6.51 9.49
C LYS A 222 -20.66 5.53 10.04
N GLY A 223 -19.39 5.81 9.78
CA GLY A 223 -18.26 4.99 10.21
C GLY A 223 -18.04 5.05 11.71
N VAL A 224 -17.13 4.22 12.20
CA VAL A 224 -16.76 4.14 13.61
C VAL A 224 -16.10 5.44 14.11
N ALA A 225 -15.24 6.03 13.30
CA ALA A 225 -14.47 7.25 13.56
C ALA A 225 -14.59 8.21 12.36
N PRO A 226 -15.71 8.93 12.24
CA PRO A 226 -16.03 9.76 11.07
C PRO A 226 -15.24 11.08 10.96
N ASP A 227 -14.51 11.53 11.99
CA ASP A 227 -13.84 12.84 12.05
C ASP A 227 -12.30 12.78 12.09
#